data_AF-K1PNV0-F1
#
_entry.id   AF-K1PNV0-F1
#
_cell.length_a   1.000
_cell.length_b   1.000
_cell.length_c   1.000
_cell.angle_alpha   90.00
_cell.angle_beta   90.00
_cell.angle_gamma   90.00
#
_symmetry.space_group_name_H-M   'P 1'
#
loop_
_entity.id
_entity.type
_entity.pdbx_description
1 polymer ?
#
loop_
_entity_poly.entity_id
_entity_poly.type
_entity_poly.pdbx_seq_one_letter_code
_entity_poly.pdbx_strand_id
1 'polypeptide(L)'
;MNLSRRILLILSNNFAKSKWCEFQMNFAYNRCLDEKINNIIVAVWEEISYKYLSNTLKVLLTSYDYALWSKSDATGRSLFWGKILRKLQFQSDDTECANGLLGVLQ
;
A
#
# COMPACT_ATOMS: atom_id res chain seq x y z
N MET A 1 9.41 3.17 12.49
CA MET A 1 8.89 2.14 11.55
C MET A 1 8.93 0.72 12.10
N ASN A 2 9.64 0.41 13.20
CA ASN A 2 9.83 -0.97 13.70
C ASN A 2 8.60 -1.63 14.36
N LEU A 3 7.51 -0.89 14.55
CA LEU A 3 6.26 -1.44 15.11
C LEU A 3 5.25 -1.84 14.01
N SER A 4 5.46 -1.40 12.77
CA SER A 4 4.53 -1.71 11.68
C SER A 4 4.87 -3.07 11.06
N ARG A 5 3.84 -3.91 10.89
CA ARG A 5 3.98 -5.24 10.26
C ARG A 5 4.05 -5.17 8.73
N ARG A 6 3.50 -4.11 8.13
CA ARG A 6 3.42 -3.88 6.68
C ARG A 6 3.59 -2.39 6.35
N ILE A 7 4.04 -2.09 5.14
CA ILE A 7 4.14 -0.71 4.64
C ILE A 7 3.26 -0.60 3.39
N LEU A 8 2.19 0.19 3.45
CA LEU A 8 1.35 0.47 2.30
C LEU A 8 1.85 1.70 1.56
N LEU A 9 2.34 1.51 0.33
CA LEU A 9 2.73 2.58 -0.57
C LEU A 9 1.57 2.95 -1.49
N ILE A 10 1.06 4.17 -1.35
CA ILE A 10 0.01 4.73 -2.20
C ILE A 10 0.67 5.61 -3.26
N LEU A 11 0.84 5.05 -4.46
CA LEU A 11 1.53 5.67 -5.57
C LEU A 11 0.58 6.60 -6.35
N SER A 12 1.01 7.85 -6.51
CA SER A 12 0.39 8.89 -7.33
C SER A 12 1.48 9.76 -7.96
N ASN A 13 1.14 10.64 -8.89
CA ASN A 13 2.14 11.56 -9.46
C ASN A 13 2.73 12.49 -8.39
N ASN A 14 1.95 12.88 -7.39
CA ASN A 14 2.45 13.71 -6.29
C ASN A 14 3.42 12.94 -5.38
N PHE A 15 3.14 11.65 -5.13
CA PHE A 15 4.08 10.77 -4.45
C PHE A 15 5.39 10.65 -5.25
N ALA A 16 5.30 10.34 -6.55
CA ALA A 16 6.45 10.11 -7.41
C ALA A 16 7.33 11.36 -7.63
N LYS A 17 6.73 12.56 -7.58
CA LYS A 17 7.45 13.85 -7.65
C LYS A 17 8.18 14.21 -6.35
N SER A 18 7.68 13.75 -5.20
CA SER A 18 8.16 14.17 -3.89
C SER A 18 9.49 13.50 -3.56
N LYS A 19 10.55 14.32 -3.40
CA LYS A 19 11.86 13.82 -2.97
C LYS A 19 11.84 13.17 -1.59
N TRP A 20 10.96 13.64 -0.71
CA TRP A 20 10.75 13.00 0.57
C TRP A 20 10.09 11.62 0.44
N CYS A 21 9.08 11.48 -0.43
CA CYS A 21 8.45 10.19 -0.69
C CYS A 21 9.43 9.20 -1.34
N GLU A 22 10.24 9.66 -2.29
CA GLU A 22 11.31 8.87 -2.91
C GLU A 22 12.32 8.38 -1.85
N PHE A 23 12.76 9.25 -0.95
CA PHE A 23 13.64 8.90 0.16
C PHE A 23 13.03 7.83 1.07
N GLN A 24 11.81 8.04 1.55
CA GLN A 24 11.12 7.11 2.45
C GLN A 24 10.88 5.75 1.78
N MET A 25 10.48 5.74 0.51
CA MET A 25 10.29 4.53 -0.28
C MET A 25 11.60 3.75 -0.42
N ASN A 26 12.70 4.42 -0.80
CA ASN A 26 14.00 3.76 -0.93
C ASN A 26 14.49 3.19 0.41
N PHE A 27 14.30 3.92 1.50
CA PHE A 27 14.64 3.44 2.84
C PHE A 27 13.86 2.18 3.21
N ALA A 28 12.53 2.18 3.00
CA ALA A 28 11.68 1.02 3.23
C ALA A 28 12.07 -0.18 2.34
N TYR A 29 12.34 0.08 1.06
CA TYR A 29 12.72 -0.95 0.09
C TYR A 29 14.07 -1.61 0.45
N ASN A 30 15.10 -0.80 0.75
CA ASN A 30 16.40 -1.32 1.16
C ASN A 30 16.31 -2.15 2.44
N ARG A 31 15.54 -1.67 3.43
CA ARG A 31 15.28 -2.46 4.63
C ARG A 31 14.65 -3.82 4.32
N CYS A 32 13.68 -3.88 3.40
CA CYS A 32 13.05 -5.15 3.00
C CYS A 32 14.05 -6.11 2.35
N LEU A 33 15.00 -5.58 1.55
CA LEU A 33 16.07 -6.37 0.95
C LEU A 33 17.04 -6.91 2.01
N ASP A 34 17.48 -6.04 2.93
CA ASP A 34 18.44 -6.39 3.98
C ASP A 34 17.85 -7.45 4.93
N GLU A 35 16.60 -7.27 5.35
CA GLU A 35 15.90 -8.17 6.26
C GLU A 35 15.35 -9.42 5.54
N LYS A 36 15.35 -9.43 4.20
CA LYS A 36 14.71 -10.44 3.34
C LYS A 36 13.22 -10.64 3.67
N ILE A 37 12.56 -9.58 4.12
CA ILE A 37 11.14 -9.57 4.46
C ILE A 37 10.41 -8.68 3.47
N ASN A 38 9.52 -9.28 2.66
CA ASN A 38 8.66 -8.51 1.76
C ASN A 38 7.40 -8.03 2.52
N ASN A 39 7.47 -6.84 3.11
CA ASN A 39 6.35 -6.23 3.84
C ASN A 39 5.70 -5.03 3.11
N ILE A 40 6.18 -4.69 1.92
CA ILE A 40 5.66 -3.58 1.12
C ILE A 40 4.44 -4.03 0.33
N ILE A 41 3.36 -3.26 0.45
CA ILE A 41 2.13 -3.39 -0.32
C ILE A 41 2.08 -2.20 -1.26
N VAL A 42 1.98 -2.45 -2.56
CA VAL A 42 1.92 -1.39 -3.57
C VAL A 42 0.47 -1.18 -3.99
N ALA A 43 -0.01 0.05 -3.85
CA ALA A 43 -1.31 0.50 -4.34
C ALA A 43 -1.11 1.69 -5.28
N VAL A 44 -1.61 1.59 -6.51
CA VAL A 44 -1.50 2.61 -7.54
C VAL A 44 -2.82 3.37 -7.60
N TRP A 45 -2.80 4.64 -7.19
CA TRP A 45 -3.97 5.52 -7.18
C TRP A 45 -4.31 6.07 -8.57
N GLU A 46 -3.29 6.31 -9.39
CA GLU A 46 -3.41 6.83 -10.75
C GLU A 46 -2.20 6.44 -11.58
N GLU A 47 -2.33 6.54 -12.90
CA GLU A 47 -1.21 6.33 -13.82
C GLU A 47 -0.07 7.32 -13.53
N ILE A 48 1.13 6.79 -13.32
CA ILE A 48 2.32 7.58 -12.99
C ILE A 48 3.00 8.00 -14.28
N SER A 49 3.18 9.31 -14.48
CA SER A 49 3.88 9.84 -15.65
C SER A 49 5.31 9.33 -15.71
N TYR A 50 5.76 8.89 -16.90
CA TYR A 50 7.10 8.32 -17.12
C TYR A 50 8.25 9.19 -16.60
N LYS A 51 8.11 10.52 -16.65
CA LYS A 51 9.12 11.46 -16.14
C LYS A 51 9.33 11.40 -14.62
N TYR A 52 8.40 10.82 -13.87
CA TYR A 52 8.47 10.67 -12.42
C TYR A 52 8.77 9.22 -11.99
N LEU A 53 8.97 8.30 -12.94
CA LEU A 53 9.32 6.92 -12.63
C LEU A 53 10.82 6.79 -12.31
N SER A 54 11.15 6.83 -11.02
CA SER A 54 12.48 6.44 -10.53
C SER A 54 12.76 4.96 -10.77
N ASN A 55 14.03 4.55 -10.73
CA ASN A 55 14.41 3.14 -10.95
C ASN A 55 13.75 2.21 -9.92
N THR A 56 13.72 2.62 -8.65
CA THR A 56 13.04 1.85 -7.60
C THR A 56 11.54 1.75 -7.85
N LEU A 57 10.88 2.83 -8.28
CA LEU A 57 9.47 2.76 -8.65
C LEU A 57 9.22 1.78 -9.80
N LYS A 58 10.09 1.78 -10.81
CA LYS A 58 10.00 0.80 -11.92
C LYS A 58 10.11 -0.62 -11.39
N VAL A 59 11.11 -0.91 -10.54
CA VAL A 59 11.29 -2.24 -9.94
C VAL A 59 10.07 -2.64 -9.11
N LEU A 60 9.53 -1.73 -8.30
CA LEU A 60 8.32 -1.98 -7.52
C LEU A 60 7.13 -2.30 -8.45
N LEU A 61 6.90 -1.51 -9.48
CA LEU A 61 5.77 -1.71 -10.40
C LEU A 61 5.91 -2.95 -11.29
N THR A 62 7.13 -3.42 -11.57
CA THR A 62 7.36 -4.64 -12.35
C THR A 62 7.41 -5.91 -11.52
N SER A 63 7.91 -5.82 -10.28
CA SER A 63 8.23 -7.00 -9.46
C SER A 63 7.22 -7.24 -8.34
N TYR A 64 6.45 -6.23 -7.95
CA TYR A 64 5.45 -6.36 -6.90
C TYR A 64 4.06 -6.47 -7.52
N ASP A 65 3.28 -7.39 -6.96
CA ASP A 65 1.86 -7.47 -7.23
C ASP A 65 1.16 -6.22 -6.65
N TYR A 66 0.64 -5.31 -7.48
CA TYR A 66 0.07 -4.04 -7.03
C TYR A 66 -1.45 -3.98 -7.17
N ALA A 67 -2.13 -3.24 -6.29
CA ALA A 67 -3.55 -2.95 -6.43
C ALA A 67 -3.74 -1.67 -7.25
N LEU A 68 -4.51 -1.71 -8.34
CA LEU A 68 -4.77 -0.55 -9.19
C LEU A 68 -6.15 0.04 -8.87
N TRP A 69 -6.20 1.34 -8.61
CA TRP A 69 -7.44 2.05 -8.36
C TRP A 69 -8.26 2.23 -9.65
N SER A 70 -9.55 1.90 -9.58
CA SER A 70 -10.50 2.17 -10.66
C SER A 70 -11.37 3.38 -10.35
N LYS A 71 -11.32 4.41 -11.21
CA LYS A 71 -12.11 5.64 -11.02
C LYS A 71 -13.58 5.45 -11.38
N SER A 72 -13.87 4.70 -12.44
CA SER A 72 -15.21 4.59 -13.03
C SER A 72 -15.98 3.32 -12.66
N ASP A 73 -15.32 2.27 -12.18
CA ASP A 73 -15.94 0.97 -11.96
C ASP A 73 -15.98 0.60 -10.46
N ALA A 74 -17.20 0.37 -9.96
CA ALA A 74 -17.44 -0.07 -8.58
C ALA A 74 -16.84 -1.44 -8.29
N THR A 75 -16.86 -2.35 -9.27
CA THR A 75 -16.27 -3.69 -9.16
C THR A 75 -14.75 -3.58 -8.99
N GLY A 76 -14.10 -2.77 -9.82
CA GLY A 76 -12.67 -2.46 -9.73
C GLY A 76 -12.27 -1.85 -8.37
N ARG A 77 -13.10 -0.96 -7.80
CA ARG A 77 -12.87 -0.45 -6.43
C ARG A 77 -12.96 -1.54 -5.37
N SER A 78 -13.94 -2.45 -5.49
CA SER A 78 -14.06 -3.60 -4.59
C SER A 78 -12.84 -4.53 -4.69
N LEU A 79 -12.38 -4.83 -5.92
CA LEU A 79 -11.19 -5.65 -6.16
C LEU A 79 -9.91 -5.00 -5.60
N PHE A 80 -9.77 -3.68 -5.74
CA PHE A 80 -8.68 -2.91 -5.17
C PHE A 80 -8.61 -3.07 -3.64
N TRP A 81 -9.72 -2.81 -2.94
CA TRP A 81 -9.76 -2.93 -1.48
C TRP A 81 -9.61 -4.37 -1.02
N GLY A 82 -10.26 -5.32 -1.69
CA GLY A 82 -10.10 -6.75 -1.40
C GLY A 82 -8.65 -7.22 -1.52
N LYS A 83 -7.90 -6.71 -2.50
CA LYS A 83 -6.47 -7.00 -2.65
C LYS A 83 -5.63 -6.39 -1.52
N ILE A 84 -5.89 -5.15 -1.12
CA ILE A 84 -5.19 -4.49 -0.01
C ILE A 84 -5.46 -5.22 1.31
N LEU A 85 -6.72 -5.49 1.64
CA LEU A 85 -7.11 -6.15 2.89
C LEU A 85 -6.49 -7.54 3.02
N ARG A 86 -6.49 -8.33 1.93
CA ARG A 86 -5.83 -9.64 1.88
C ARG A 86 -4.33 -9.53 2.17
N LYS A 87 -3.66 -8.52 1.62
CA LYS A 87 -2.22 -8.30 1.83
C LYS A 87 -1.87 -7.76 3.21
N LEU A 88 -2.78 -7.00 3.80
CA LEU A 88 -2.70 -6.58 5.20
C LEU A 88 -2.98 -7.74 6.16
N GLN A 89 -3.43 -8.90 5.65
CA GLN A 89 -3.86 -10.04 6.46
C GLN A 89 -4.97 -9.65 7.45
N PHE A 90 -5.83 -8.71 7.05
CA PHE A 90 -7.01 -8.35 7.82
C PHE A 90 -7.95 -9.56 7.83
N GLN A 91 -8.14 -10.20 8.97
CA GLN A 91 -9.14 -11.25 9.11
C GLN A 91 -10.47 -10.60 9.43
N SER A 92 -11.55 -11.10 8.82
CA SER A 92 -12.92 -10.65 9.07
C SER A 92 -13.40 -10.90 10.52
N ASP A 93 -12.57 -11.48 11.38
CA ASP A 93 -12.87 -11.70 12.79
C ASP A 93 -12.48 -10.48 13.67
N ASP A 94 -11.69 -9.53 13.15
CA ASP A 94 -11.30 -8.30 13.87
C ASP A 94 -12.46 -7.27 14.00
N THR A 95 -13.64 -7.56 13.45
CA THR A 95 -14.85 -6.72 13.60
C THR A 95 -15.46 -6.78 15.00
N GLU A 96 -15.08 -7.73 15.86
CA GLU A 96 -15.51 -7.73 17.27
C GLU A 96 -14.90 -6.57 18.08
N CYS A 97 -13.69 -6.12 17.73
CA CYS A 97 -13.03 -5.00 18.43
C CYS A 97 -13.68 -3.64 18.13
N ALA A 98 -14.38 -3.50 16.99
CA ALA A 98 -15.09 -2.26 16.66
C ALA A 98 -16.47 -2.17 17.33
N ASN A 99 -17.10 -3.32 17.61
CA ASN A 99 -18.40 -3.37 18.29
C ASN A 99 -18.30 -3.28 19.82
N GLY A 100 -17.14 -3.62 20.40
CA GLY A 100 -16.89 -3.48 21.84
C GLY A 100 -16.92 -2.05 22.37
N LEU A 101 -16.74 -1.04 21.51
CA LEU A 101 -16.81 0.39 21.90
C LEU A 101 -18.23 0.98 21.81
N LEU A 102 -19.16 0.29 21.15
CA LEU A 102 -20.58 0.69 21.11
C LEU A 102 -21.40 0.11 22.28
N GLY A 103 -20.88 -0.92 22.98
CA GLY A 103 -21.54 -1.53 24.14
C GLY A 103 -21.26 -0.87 25.49
N VAL A 104 -20.41 0.17 25.55
CA VAL A 104 -20.07 0.89 26.80
C VAL A 104 -20.89 2.20 26.94
N LEU A 105 -21.73 2.52 25.96
CA LEU A 105 -22.63 3.68 25.97
C LEU A 105 -24.11 3.28 25.88
N GLN A 106 -24.50 2.23 26.58
CA GLN A 106 -25.91 1.92 26.84
C GLN A 106 -26.14 1.52 28.30
#